data_AF-A0A0B2PIY5-F1
#
_entry.id   AF-A0A0B2PIY5-F1
#
_cell.length_a   1.000
_cell.length_b   1.000
_cell.length_c   1.000
_cell.angle_alpha   90.00
_cell.angle_beta   90.00
_cell.angle_gamma   90.00
#
_symmetry.space_group_name_H-M   'P 1'
#
loop_
_entity.id
_entity.type
_entity.pdbx_description
1 polymer ?
#
loop_
_entity_poly.entity_id
_entity_poly.type
_entity_poly.pdbx_seq_one_letter_code
_entity_poly.pdbx_strand_id
1 'polypeptide(L)' 'LHIFYSDLKPQTKMILDASTGGTMMSKSSEEAIVIIDSIAASDYQSHEDRAPTQRKGIMELDTQNAILAQNKF' A
#
# COMPACT_ATOMS: atom_id res chain seq x y z
N LEU A 1 -18.43 -13.81 -3.79
CA LEU A 1 -17.54 -12.98 -2.94
C LEU A 1 -17.19 -13.64 -1.60
N HIS A 2 -18.16 -14.18 -0.84
CA HIS A 2 -17.89 -14.77 0.47
C HIS A 2 -16.85 -15.92 0.48
N ILE A 3 -16.99 -16.90 -0.42
CA ILE A 3 -16.04 -18.01 -0.57
C ILE A 3 -14.65 -17.45 -0.89
N PHE A 4 -14.54 -16.67 -1.96
CA PHE A 4 -13.31 -15.98 -2.35
C PHE A 4 -12.63 -15.25 -1.18
N TYR A 5 -13.36 -14.40 -0.45
CA TYR A 5 -12.82 -13.64 0.68
C TYR A 5 -12.39 -14.52 1.87
N SER A 6 -13.07 -15.64 2.10
CA SER A 6 -12.74 -16.58 3.18
C SER A 6 -11.45 -17.34 2.88
N ASP A 7 -11.20 -17.63 1.60
CA ASP A 7 -10.03 -18.35 1.13
C ASP A 7 -8.81 -17.43 0.86
N LEU A 8 -8.93 -16.12 1.07
CA LEU A 8 -7.81 -15.19 0.93
C LEU A 8 -6.76 -15.41 2.01
N LYS A 9 -5.48 -15.29 1.61
CA LYS A 9 -4.37 -15.19 2.56
C LYS A 9 -4.56 -13.96 3.47
N PRO A 10 -4.14 -14.02 4.75
CA PRO A 10 -4.31 -12.91 5.68
C PRO A 10 -3.78 -11.56 5.18
N GLN A 11 -2.63 -11.57 4.48
CA GLN A 11 -2.04 -10.35 3.91
C GLN A 11 -2.92 -9.74 2.79
N THR A 12 -3.41 -10.58 1.87
CA THR A 12 -4.29 -10.14 0.78
C THR A 12 -5.61 -9.61 1.33
N LYS A 13 -6.16 -10.27 2.36
CA LYS A 13 -7.37 -9.83 3.06
C LYS A 13 -7.19 -8.47 3.72
N MET A 14 -6.05 -8.22 4.36
CA MET A 14 -5.74 -6.92 4.96
C MET A 14 -5.66 -5.79 3.92
N ILE A 15 -4.98 -6.02 2.78
CA ILE A 15 -4.91 -5.03 1.68
C ILE A 15 -6.32 -4.74 1.16
N LEU A 16 -7.09 -5.79 0.94
CA LEU A 16 -8.45 -5.70 0.43
C LEU A 16 -9.39 -4.94 1.39
N ASP A 17 -9.29 -5.20 2.70
CA ASP A 17 -10.05 -4.51 3.73
C ASP A 17 -9.65 -3.02 3.80
N ALA A 18 -8.35 -2.71 3.71
CA ALA A 18 -7.85 -1.33 3.69
C ALA A 18 -8.35 -0.56 2.47
N SER A 19 -8.34 -1.17 1.29
CA SER A 19 -8.82 -0.57 0.04
C SER A 19 -10.34 -0.34 0.03
N THR A 20 -11.10 -1.05 0.85
CA THR A 20 -12.58 -0.98 0.86
C THR A 20 -13.18 -0.48 2.17
N GLY A 21 -12.35 -0.12 3.14
CA GLY A 21 -12.80 0.24 4.49
C GLY A 21 -13.56 -0.89 5.19
N GLY A 22 -13.25 -2.15 4.87
CA GLY A 22 -13.95 -3.32 5.40
C GLY A 22 -15.35 -3.56 4.84
N THR A 23 -15.75 -2.86 3.77
CA THR A 23 -17.11 -2.94 3.21
C THR A 23 -17.26 -3.90 2.02
N MET A 24 -16.23 -4.69 1.70
CA MET A 24 -16.19 -5.63 0.58
C MET A 24 -17.46 -6.48 0.42
N MET A 25 -18.01 -7.00 1.52
CA MET A 25 -19.18 -7.89 1.51
C MET A 25 -20.49 -7.19 1.12
N SER A 26 -20.52 -5.86 1.15
CA SER A 26 -21.67 -5.05 0.75
C SER A 26 -21.63 -4.61 -0.71
N LYS A 27 -20.52 -4.87 -1.41
CA LYS A 27 -20.32 -4.48 -2.81
C LYS A 27 -21.03 -5.42 -3.77
N SER A 28 -21.48 -4.86 -4.88
CA SER A 28 -21.93 -5.65 -6.03
C SER A 28 -20.77 -6.46 -6.61
N SER A 29 -21.09 -7.49 -7.39
CA SER A 29 -20.06 -8.32 -8.04
C SER A 29 -19.19 -7.49 -8.97
N GLU A 30 -19.79 -6.55 -9.69
CA GLU A 30 -19.14 -5.65 -10.64
C GLU A 30 -18.18 -4.69 -9.92
N GLU A 31 -18.62 -4.07 -8.82
CA GLU A 31 -17.74 -3.23 -8.00
C GLU A 31 -16.58 -4.02 -7.40
N ALA A 32 -16.84 -5.23 -6.90
CA ALA A 32 -15.81 -6.08 -6.31
C ALA A 32 -14.73 -6.45 -7.33
N ILE A 33 -15.11 -6.74 -8.58
CA ILE A 33 -14.16 -7.00 -9.68
C ILE A 33 -13.27 -5.78 -9.93
N VAL A 34 -13.86 -4.59 -10.08
CA VAL A 34 -13.09 -3.35 -10.31
C VAL A 34 -12.10 -3.09 -9.18
N ILE A 35 -12.51 -3.31 -7.94
CA ILE A 35 -11.65 -3.12 -6.77
C ILE A 35 -10.48 -4.13 -6.79
N ILE A 36 -10.75 -5.40 -7.04
CA ILE A 36 -9.70 -6.44 -7.12
C ILE A 36 -8.70 -6.12 -8.24
N ASP A 37 -9.19 -5.72 -9.41
CA ASP A 37 -8.34 -5.33 -10.54
C ASP A 37 -7.47 -4.12 -10.20
N SER A 38 -8.04 -3.12 -9.50
CA SER A 38 -7.27 -1.94 -9.07
C SER A 38 -6.15 -2.29 -8.08
N ILE A 39 -6.42 -3.22 -7.16
CA ILE A 39 -5.43 -3.70 -6.19
C ILE A 39 -4.33 -4.46 -6.92
N ALA A 40 -4.70 -5.37 -7.82
CA ALA A 40 -3.75 -6.13 -8.62
C ALA A 40 -2.85 -5.20 -9.45
N ALA A 41 -3.44 -4.21 -10.15
CA ALA A 41 -2.68 -3.24 -10.95
C ALA A 41 -1.71 -2.40 -10.09
N SER A 42 -2.14 -1.98 -8.89
CA SER A 42 -1.28 -1.23 -7.97
C SER A 42 -0.12 -2.07 -7.39
N ASP A 43 -0.34 -3.36 -7.16
CA ASP A 43 0.68 -4.27 -6.63
C ASP A 43 1.81 -4.47 -7.65
N TYR A 44 1.47 -4.64 -8.93
CA TYR A 44 2.44 -4.70 -10.03
C TYR A 44 3.28 -3.41 -10.15
N GLN A 45 2.65 -2.23 -10.11
CA GLN A 45 3.37 -0.95 -10.20
C GLN A 45 4.27 -0.71 -8.99
N SER A 46 3.84 -1.11 -7.79
CA SER A 46 4.67 -1.00 -6.57
C SER A 46 5.91 -1.88 -6.65
N HIS A 47 5.86 -2.97 -7.41
CA HIS A 47 6.97 -3.90 -7.59
C HIS A 47 7.92 -3.48 -8.72
N GLU A 48 7.43 -2.75 -9.73
CA GLU A 48 8.25 -2.14 -10.78
C GLU A 48 8.95 -0.85 -10.31
N ASP A 49 8.30 -0.02 -9.48
CA ASP A 49 8.90 1.19 -8.90
C ASP A 49 9.86 0.87 -7.73
N ARG A 50 9.68 -0.29 -7.09
CA ARG A 50 10.65 -0.83 -6.13
C ARG A 50 11.74 -1.60 -6.88
N ALA A 51 12.61 -0.85 -7.56
CA ALA A 51 14.02 -1.25 -7.57
C ALA A 51 14.42 -1.64 -6.12
N PRO A 52 15.22 -2.69 -5.91
CA PRO A 52 15.49 -3.19 -4.57
C PRO A 52 16.29 -2.15 -3.79
N THR A 53 15.59 -1.26 -3.08
CA THR A 53 16.21 -0.43 -2.06
C THR A 53 16.53 -1.36 -0.91
N GLN A 54 17.69 -2.01 -1.00
CA GLN A 54 18.41 -2.48 0.17
C GLN A 54 18.61 -1.28 1.10
N ARG A 55 17.71 -1.07 2.04
CA ARG A 55 18.03 -0.39 3.30
C ARG A 55 17.46 -1.18 4.45
N LYS A 56 18.11 -2.33 4.64
CA LYS A 56 18.58 -2.82 5.94
C LYS A 56 18.86 -1.62 6.85
N GLY A 57 18.03 -1.45 7.88
CA GLY A 57 18.25 -0.72 9.14
C GLY A 57 19.03 0.61 9.10
N ILE A 58 18.40 1.66 9.64
CA ILE A 58 19.06 2.87 10.18
C ILE A 58 19.62 3.83 9.11
N MET A 59 18.93 4.96 8.90
CA MET A 59 19.26 6.20 8.15
C MET A 59 18.04 6.54 7.27
N GLU A 60 17.18 7.51 7.56
CA GLU A 60 17.45 8.95 7.62
C GLU A 60 16.29 9.63 8.40
N LEU A 61 16.46 9.85 9.71
CA LEU A 61 15.59 10.73 10.52
C LEU A 61 16.36 11.95 11.01
N ASP A 62 17.28 12.49 10.20
CA ASP A 62 17.92 13.77 10.49
C ASP A 62 18.43 14.46 9.21
N THR A 63 17.54 14.80 8.29
CA THR A 63 17.85 15.76 7.23
C THR A 63 16.84 16.92 7.19
N GLN A 64 15.84 16.90 8.08
CA GLN A 64 14.85 17.98 8.23
C GLN A 64 15.23 19.02 9.30
N ASN A 65 16.48 19.03 9.79
CA ASN A 65 16.96 20.10 10.68
C ASN A 65 18.21 20.84 10.19
N ALA A 66 18.62 20.63 8.93
CA ALA A 66 19.75 21.36 8.33
C ALA A 66 19.32 22.64 7.55
N ILE A 67 18.05 23.05 7.62
CA ILE A 67 17.57 24.31 7.01
C ILE A 67 17.30 25.35 8.10
N LEU A 68 18.30 25.64 8.93
CA LEU A 68 18.38 26.93 9.61
C LEU A 68 19.75 27.52 9.35
N ALA A 69 19.83 28.10 8.16
CA ALA A 69 20.41 29.40 7.89
C ALA A 69 21.72 29.70 8.63
N GLN A 70 22.80 29.55 7.86
CA GLN A 70 23.93 30.45 7.90
C GLN A 70 23.45 31.90 8.12
N ASN A 71 23.57 32.39 9.34
CA ASN A 71 23.68 33.81 9.63
C ASN A 71 25.06 34.01 10.25
N LYS A 72 26.05 34.25 9.39
CA LYS A 72 27.21 35.05 9.74
C LYS A 72 26.88 36.48 9.34
N PHE A 73 26.72 37.37 10.31
CA PHE A 73 27.44 38.64 10.47
C PHE A 73 27.13 39.22 11.85
#